data_AF-Q6LNR6-F1
#
_entry.id   AF-Q6LNR6-F1
#
_cell.length_a   1.000
_cell.length_b   1.000
_cell.length_c   1.000
_cell.angle_alpha   90.00
_cell.angle_beta   90.00
_cell.angle_gamma   90.00
#
_symmetry.space_group_name_H-M   'P 1'
#
loop_
_entity.id
_entity.type
_entity.pdbx_description
1 polymer ?
#
loop_
_entity_poly.entity_id
_entity_poly.type
_entity_poly.pdbx_seq_one_letter_code
_entity_poly.pdbx_strand_id
1 'polypeptide(L)'
;MNIKKYVREVFDLFFLFVHNIYYRRCNISVEKYYKNNFEFVFTKKMCTQVDIEVKDLKSKKNILEESIFVNDFEYFKFSAKKDQRVVLTINLKRKWKRKTYKIYISNITNNKYFGNKIAHAMGEIGGLVYTNSYEAFLKQYKLGYRYFEVDLQLTKDKEIILFHDINDYHGSKWLEHDEVMELNNSYFESFKYDDKYSVLSILDLFNIAKEYTDVYFILDIKSRELQLSIRERILKEVYNSYSKSSRAYDDNFLSFLLKRFSAYKSDYFILNKLVDMTSDNSEVINRFIPQVNKLNIDSIYETYDFPLKLWRDSHATLDEDIKYSCLNGISNYSVNAEKISERTLALAKSFGVKLYIYNHNNNFTHDSHNNINVGYFVD
;
A
#
# COMPACT_ATOMS: atom_id res chain seq x y z
N MET A 1 3.85 16.06 44.16
CA MET A 1 2.73 15.44 43.41
C MET A 1 3.26 15.01 42.05
N ASN A 2 3.22 13.71 41.74
CA ASN A 2 4.10 13.07 40.77
C ASN A 2 3.50 13.11 39.34
N ILE A 3 3.92 14.07 38.54
CA ILE A 3 3.52 14.28 37.12
C ILE A 3 3.73 13.01 36.26
N LYS A 4 4.62 12.09 36.68
CA LYS A 4 4.83 10.80 36.00
C LYS A 4 3.62 9.86 36.01
N LYS A 5 2.64 10.03 36.90
CA LYS A 5 1.50 9.12 37.00
C LYS A 5 0.35 9.49 36.06
N TYR A 6 0.17 10.77 35.74
CA TYR A 6 -0.92 11.24 34.86
C TYR A 6 -0.56 11.23 33.36
N VAL A 7 0.73 11.22 33.02
CA VAL A 7 1.21 11.09 31.62
C VAL A 7 1.01 9.65 31.09
N ARG A 8 0.77 8.67 31.96
CA ARG A 8 0.58 7.27 31.56
C ARG A 8 -0.81 6.92 31.05
N GLU A 9 -1.81 7.76 31.30
CA GLU A 9 -3.23 7.45 31.01
C GLU A 9 -3.80 8.28 29.85
N VAL A 10 -3.03 9.23 29.29
CA VAL A 10 -3.48 10.11 28.17
C VAL A 10 -2.52 10.06 26.96
N PHE A 11 -1.37 9.40 27.08
CA PHE A 11 -0.41 9.25 25.99
C PHE A 11 -0.34 7.79 25.53
N ASP A 12 -1.28 7.40 24.67
CA ASP A 12 -1.10 6.25 23.78
C ASP A 12 -0.02 6.60 22.75
N LEU A 13 1.22 6.58 23.26
CA LEU A 13 2.47 6.67 22.55
C LEU A 13 2.44 5.76 21.33
N PHE A 14 2.81 6.31 20.17
CA PHE A 14 3.22 5.53 19.01
C PHE A 14 4.45 4.70 19.42
N PHE A 15 4.25 3.49 19.93
CA PHE A 15 5.30 2.49 20.00
C PHE A 15 5.35 1.80 18.64
N LEU A 16 6.28 2.22 17.78
CA LEU A 16 6.68 1.42 16.63
C LEU A 16 7.33 0.13 17.18
N PHE A 17 6.55 -0.92 17.39
CA PHE A 17 7.10 -2.23 17.71
C PHE A 17 7.71 -2.83 16.44
N VAL A 18 8.99 -2.58 16.26
CA VAL A 18 9.79 -3.39 15.35
C VAL A 18 10.10 -4.71 16.08
N HIS A 19 9.12 -5.63 16.11
CA HIS A 19 9.35 -6.96 16.63
C HIS A 19 10.24 -7.74 15.66
N ASN A 20 11.41 -8.14 16.13
CA ASN A 20 12.22 -9.18 15.51
C ASN A 20 12.84 -10.03 16.62
N ILE A 21 12.73 -11.36 16.50
CA ILE A 21 13.19 -12.35 17.48
C ILE A 21 14.67 -12.17 17.87
N TYR A 22 15.50 -11.59 16.99
CA TYR A 22 16.92 -11.30 17.26
C TYR A 22 17.19 -9.88 17.82
N TYR A 23 16.25 -8.95 17.66
CA TYR A 23 16.37 -7.54 18.09
C TYR A 23 15.21 -7.22 19.03
N ARG A 24 15.25 -7.81 20.23
CA ARG A 24 14.26 -7.53 21.28
C ARG A 24 14.20 -6.01 21.58
N ARG A 25 13.11 -5.39 21.12
CA ARG A 25 12.61 -4.03 21.44
C ARG A 25 13.40 -2.86 20.84
N CYS A 26 13.02 -2.45 19.63
CA CYS A 26 13.23 -1.10 19.13
C CYS A 26 11.91 -0.31 19.25
N ASN A 27 11.72 0.47 20.30
CA ASN A 27 10.76 1.57 20.44
C ASN A 27 11.30 2.85 19.77
N ILE A 28 10.69 3.28 18.67
CA ILE A 28 10.75 4.68 18.26
C ILE A 28 9.45 5.27 18.77
N SER A 29 9.52 6.16 19.77
CA SER A 29 8.35 6.92 20.20
C SER A 29 8.26 8.18 19.37
N VAL A 30 7.14 8.35 18.66
CA VAL A 30 6.71 9.66 18.17
C VAL A 30 5.80 10.23 19.27
N GLU A 31 6.35 11.07 20.14
CA GLU A 31 5.67 11.46 21.38
C GLU A 31 4.50 12.43 21.15
N LYS A 32 4.49 13.15 20.02
CA LYS A 32 3.38 14.01 19.59
C LYS A 32 3.30 14.08 18.06
N TYR A 33 2.12 13.82 17.50
CA TYR A 33 1.73 14.26 16.15
C TYR A 33 0.79 15.46 16.30
N TYR A 34 1.34 16.61 16.68
CA TYR A 34 0.58 17.86 16.78
C TYR A 34 1.22 18.88 15.85
N LYS A 35 0.49 19.29 14.81
CA LYS A 35 0.85 20.42 13.94
C LYS A 35 2.31 20.35 13.46
N ASN A 36 2.69 19.24 12.83
CA ASN A 36 3.94 19.10 12.08
C ASN A 36 5.23 18.95 12.91
N ASN A 37 5.12 18.77 14.21
CA ASN A 37 6.26 18.52 15.08
C ASN A 37 6.44 17.02 15.30
N PHE A 38 7.67 16.55 15.15
CA PHE A 38 8.09 15.19 15.38
C PHE A 38 9.14 15.17 16.48
N GLU A 39 8.93 14.33 17.48
CA GLU A 39 9.85 14.11 18.57
C GLU A 39 10.20 12.63 18.58
N PHE A 40 11.48 12.31 18.45
CA PHE A 40 12.01 10.95 18.40
C PHE A 40 12.95 10.71 19.57
N VAL A 41 12.79 9.54 20.19
CA VAL A 41 13.67 9.06 21.25
C VAL A 41 14.37 7.79 20.78
N PHE A 42 15.70 7.81 20.80
CA PHE A 42 16.54 6.66 20.45
C PHE A 42 17.31 6.19 21.68
N THR A 43 17.54 4.88 21.84
CA THR A 43 18.44 4.38 22.89
C THR A 43 19.42 3.33 22.36
N LYS A 44 20.63 3.29 22.94
CA LYS A 44 21.74 2.45 22.46
C LYS A 44 21.46 0.96 22.53
N LYS A 45 20.54 0.54 23.41
CA LYS A 45 20.10 -0.86 23.51
C LYS A 45 19.46 -1.35 22.20
N MET A 46 19.15 -0.44 21.27
CA MET A 46 18.24 -0.62 20.15
C MET A 46 18.94 -0.39 18.82
N CYS A 47 19.66 0.73 18.67
CA CYS A 47 20.35 1.14 17.46
C CYS A 47 21.72 1.75 17.82
N THR A 48 22.66 1.72 16.87
CA THR A 48 23.98 2.35 17.04
C THR A 48 24.09 3.64 16.26
N GLN A 49 23.29 3.78 15.19
CA GLN A 49 23.29 4.93 14.32
C GLN A 49 21.88 5.13 13.74
N VAL A 50 21.47 6.39 13.66
CA VAL A 50 20.25 6.81 12.99
C VAL A 50 20.62 7.88 11.98
N ASP A 51 20.25 7.67 10.72
CA ASP A 51 20.44 8.65 9.66
C ASP A 51 19.08 9.29 9.37
N ILE A 52 19.03 10.60 9.43
CA ILE A 52 17.83 11.40 9.28
C ILE A 52 17.99 12.22 8.01
N GLU A 53 17.08 12.03 7.07
CA GLU A 53 17.01 12.80 5.83
C GLU A 53 15.69 13.56 5.82
N VAL A 54 15.72 14.85 5.47
CA VAL A 54 14.51 15.62 5.22
C VAL A 54 14.54 16.10 3.79
N LYS A 55 13.51 15.74 3.03
CA LYS A 55 13.37 16.07 1.62
C LYS A 55 12.19 17.01 1.39
N ASP A 56 12.43 18.05 0.62
CA ASP A 56 11.38 18.93 0.11
C ASP A 56 10.71 18.25 -1.09
N LEU A 57 9.39 18.05 -1.04
CA LEU A 57 8.72 17.28 -2.10
C LEU A 57 8.55 18.07 -3.40
N LYS A 58 8.43 19.39 -3.31
CA LYS A 58 8.28 20.26 -4.48
C LYS A 58 9.58 20.39 -5.26
N SER A 59 10.67 20.73 -4.58
CA SER A 59 11.98 20.90 -5.20
C SER A 59 12.76 19.60 -5.34
N LYS A 60 12.30 18.51 -4.73
CA LYS A 60 12.98 17.20 -4.65
C LYS A 60 14.38 17.25 -4.04
N LYS A 61 14.72 18.30 -3.30
CA LYS A 61 16.04 18.50 -2.67
C LYS A 61 16.05 18.05 -1.22
N ASN A 62 17.22 17.59 -0.77
CA ASN A 62 17.47 17.32 0.64
C ASN A 62 17.74 18.64 1.36
N ILE A 63 16.97 18.88 2.42
CA ILE A 63 17.02 20.08 3.26
C ILE A 63 17.85 19.81 4.51
N LEU A 64 17.86 18.57 4.99
CA LEU A 64 18.63 18.13 6.14
C LEU A 64 19.12 16.71 5.91
N GLU A 65 20.38 16.45 6.23
CA GLU A 65 20.96 15.13 6.36
C GLU A 65 21.77 15.12 7.66
N GLU A 66 21.40 14.26 8.60
CA GLU A 66 22.04 14.17 9.91
C GLU A 66 22.26 12.70 10.30
N SER A 67 23.45 12.39 10.81
CA SER A 67 23.79 11.05 11.32
C SER A 67 24.03 11.12 12.82
N ILE A 68 23.19 10.44 13.59
CA ILE A 68 23.22 10.42 15.05
C ILE A 68 23.77 9.08 15.52
N PHE A 69 24.92 9.07 16.19
CA PHE A 69 25.45 7.89 16.87
C PHE A 69 24.86 7.78 18.28
N VAL A 70 24.15 6.69 18.56
CA VAL A 70 23.35 6.57 19.78
C VAL A 70 24.20 5.99 20.92
N ASN A 71 24.56 6.84 21.89
CA ASN A 71 25.49 6.49 22.97
C ASN A 71 24.86 5.91 24.23
N ASP A 72 23.69 6.38 24.66
CA ASP A 72 22.89 5.74 25.71
C ASP A 72 21.42 6.03 25.43
N PHE A 73 21.09 7.32 25.33
CA PHE A 73 19.85 7.85 24.80
C PHE A 73 20.15 9.07 23.94
N GLU A 74 19.41 9.25 22.86
CA GLU A 74 19.48 10.44 22.00
C GLU A 74 18.07 10.92 21.72
N TYR A 75 17.94 12.23 21.60
CA TYR A 75 16.65 12.88 21.43
C TYR A 75 16.70 13.82 20.24
N PHE A 76 15.79 13.62 19.30
CA PHE A 76 15.73 14.41 18.08
C PHE A 76 14.35 15.04 17.93
N LYS A 77 14.32 16.37 17.78
CA LYS A 77 13.10 17.12 17.45
C LYS A 77 13.21 17.66 16.06
N PHE A 78 12.14 17.53 15.29
CA PHE A 78 12.04 18.15 13.98
C PHE A 78 10.64 18.69 13.73
N SER A 79 10.55 19.92 13.23
CA SER A 79 9.30 20.55 12.83
C SER A 79 9.24 20.66 11.32
N ALA A 80 8.49 19.77 10.67
CA ALA A 80 8.33 19.83 9.23
C ALA A 80 7.45 21.02 8.81
N LYS A 81 7.80 21.66 7.69
CA LYS A 81 6.91 22.59 7.00
C LYS A 81 5.92 21.82 6.14
N LYS A 82 4.85 22.50 5.70
CA LYS A 82 3.90 21.95 4.73
C LYS A 82 4.66 21.49 3.48
N ASP A 83 4.27 20.34 2.92
CA ASP A 83 4.87 19.74 1.71
C ASP A 83 6.32 19.22 1.88
N GLN A 84 6.78 19.03 3.13
CA GLN A 84 8.05 18.35 3.42
C GLN A 84 7.82 16.90 3.82
N ARG A 85 8.74 16.03 3.42
CA ARG A 85 8.83 14.65 3.92
C ARG A 85 10.12 14.46 4.70
N VAL A 86 9.98 13.91 5.90
CA VAL A 86 11.07 13.40 6.69
C VAL A 86 11.20 11.91 6.39
N VAL A 87 12.38 11.48 5.97
CA VAL A 87 12.74 10.08 5.80
C VAL A 87 13.70 9.72 6.91
N LEU A 88 13.23 8.89 7.84
CA LEU A 88 14.04 8.39 8.93
C LEU A 88 14.64 7.04 8.53
N THR A 89 15.95 6.98 8.33
CA THR A 89 16.69 5.74 8.03
C THR A 89 17.39 5.24 9.29
N ILE A 90 16.83 4.19 9.88
CA ILE A 90 17.32 3.64 11.15
C ILE A 90 18.22 2.45 10.86
N ASN A 91 19.50 2.58 11.20
CA ASN A 91 20.51 1.55 11.01
C ASN A 91 20.77 0.80 12.32
N LEU A 92 20.19 -0.39 12.43
CA LEU A 92 20.41 -1.29 13.57
C LEU A 92 21.66 -2.15 13.32
N LYS A 93 22.62 -2.07 14.23
CA LYS A 93 23.80 -2.96 14.26
C LYS A 93 23.79 -3.76 15.55
N ARG A 94 23.82 -5.10 15.44
CA ARG A 94 24.03 -6.00 16.58
C ARG A 94 25.04 -7.08 16.24
N LYS A 95 26.22 -7.01 16.86
CA LYS A 95 27.40 -7.84 16.52
C LYS A 95 27.70 -7.75 15.02
N TRP A 96 27.59 -8.87 14.29
CA TRP A 96 27.82 -9.00 12.84
C TRP A 96 26.56 -8.77 11.98
N LYS A 97 25.37 -8.64 12.58
CA LYS A 97 24.12 -8.41 11.83
C LYS A 97 23.84 -6.91 11.71
N ARG A 98 23.44 -6.49 10.51
CA ARG A 98 22.97 -5.14 10.19
C ARG A 98 21.53 -5.21 9.66
N LYS A 99 20.68 -4.26 10.04
CA LYS A 99 19.34 -4.10 9.48
C LYS A 99 18.99 -2.62 9.37
N THR A 100 18.46 -2.23 8.23
CA THR A 100 18.02 -0.87 7.95
C THR A 100 16.51 -0.83 7.90
N TYR A 101 15.92 0.20 8.49
CA TYR A 101 14.49 0.49 8.41
C TYR A 101 14.32 1.91 7.89
N LYS A 102 13.40 2.12 6.94
CA LYS A 102 13.00 3.45 6.49
C LYS A 102 11.59 3.75 7.00
N ILE A 103 11.38 4.97 7.46
CA ILE A 103 10.05 5.48 7.85
C ILE A 103 9.85 6.81 7.13
N TYR A 104 8.74 6.93 6.40
CA TYR A 104 8.46 8.09 5.55
C TYR A 104 7.45 9.02 6.21
N ILE A 105 7.93 9.81 7.14
CA ILE A 105 7.11 10.72 7.91
C ILE A 105 6.83 11.95 7.05
N SER A 106 5.69 11.95 6.39
CA SER A 106 5.27 13.06 5.55
C SER A 106 4.46 14.05 6.40
N ASN A 107 4.80 15.34 6.29
CA ASN A 107 3.90 16.42 6.71
C ASN A 107 3.10 16.92 5.51
N ILE A 108 2.63 15.95 4.73
CA ILE A 108 1.65 16.25 3.70
C ILE A 108 0.32 16.25 4.42
N THR A 109 -0.27 17.43 4.52
CA THR A 109 -1.71 17.57 4.78
C THR A 109 -2.50 17.05 3.57
N ASN A 110 -2.26 15.82 3.12
CA ASN A 110 -3.10 15.16 2.13
C ASN A 110 -4.35 14.65 2.84
N ASN A 111 -5.12 15.61 3.34
CA ASN A 111 -6.53 15.47 3.67
C ASN A 111 -7.37 15.41 2.38
N LYS A 112 -6.80 14.92 1.27
CA LYS A 112 -7.58 14.63 0.07
C LYS A 112 -7.95 13.16 0.16
N TYR A 113 -8.98 12.94 0.97
CA TYR A 113 -9.76 11.73 0.89
C TYR A 113 -10.25 11.55 -0.53
N PHE A 114 -10.29 10.31 -0.99
CA PHE A 114 -11.03 9.95 -2.18
C PHE A 114 -12.52 10.22 -1.95
N GLY A 115 -13.29 10.21 -3.04
CA GLY A 115 -14.74 10.20 -2.97
C GLY A 115 -15.24 9.05 -2.09
N ASN A 116 -16.48 9.13 -1.63
CA ASN A 116 -17.04 8.08 -0.76
C ASN A 116 -17.29 6.76 -1.49
N LYS A 117 -17.19 6.74 -2.82
CA LYS A 117 -17.41 5.58 -3.67
C LYS A 117 -16.24 5.42 -4.64
N ILE A 118 -15.73 4.21 -4.71
CA ILE A 118 -14.73 3.74 -5.66
C ILE A 118 -15.41 2.65 -6.49
N ALA A 119 -15.41 2.75 -7.82
CA ALA A 119 -15.89 1.66 -8.66
C ALA A 119 -14.85 0.52 -8.61
N HIS A 120 -15.24 -0.64 -8.11
CA HIS A 120 -14.36 -1.79 -7.91
C HIS A 120 -14.16 -2.51 -9.25
N ALA A 121 -12.92 -2.69 -9.70
CA ALA A 121 -12.56 -3.27 -10.98
C ALA A 121 -13.34 -2.65 -12.17
N MET A 122 -13.36 -1.31 -12.22
CA MET A 122 -14.20 -0.45 -13.08
C MET A 122 -15.72 -0.50 -12.86
N GLY A 123 -16.19 -1.38 -11.97
CA GLY A 123 -17.59 -1.56 -11.60
C GLY A 123 -18.34 -2.58 -12.47
N GLU A 124 -19.62 -2.74 -12.14
CA GLU A 124 -20.51 -3.75 -12.70
C GLU A 124 -21.04 -3.32 -14.05
N ILE A 125 -21.08 -4.27 -14.99
CA ILE A 125 -21.70 -4.09 -16.29
C ILE A 125 -22.48 -5.35 -16.72
N GLY A 126 -23.78 -5.18 -16.95
CA GLY A 126 -24.66 -6.28 -17.38
C GLY A 126 -24.80 -7.42 -16.36
N GLY A 127 -24.69 -7.15 -15.07
CA GLY A 127 -24.68 -8.14 -13.99
C GLY A 127 -23.32 -8.80 -13.76
N LEU A 128 -22.27 -8.38 -14.47
CA LEU A 128 -20.91 -8.89 -14.33
C LEU A 128 -20.06 -7.90 -13.54
N VAL A 129 -19.32 -8.41 -12.58
CA VAL A 129 -18.33 -7.68 -11.76
C VAL A 129 -16.92 -8.09 -12.16
N TYR A 130 -15.90 -7.33 -11.75
CA TYR A 130 -14.48 -7.65 -11.99
C TYR A 130 -14.05 -7.70 -13.46
N THR A 131 -14.82 -7.04 -14.35
CA THR A 131 -14.52 -7.04 -15.79
C THR A 131 -13.34 -6.16 -16.16
N ASN A 132 -13.03 -5.12 -15.36
CA ASN A 132 -12.05 -4.10 -15.70
C ASN A 132 -12.25 -3.48 -17.11
N SER A 133 -13.47 -3.54 -17.64
CA SER A 133 -13.77 -3.20 -19.04
C SER A 133 -13.97 -1.69 -19.25
N TYR A 134 -13.79 -1.24 -20.49
CA TYR A 134 -14.06 0.16 -20.85
C TYR A 134 -15.54 0.50 -20.73
N GLU A 135 -16.41 -0.45 -21.04
CA GLU A 135 -17.86 -0.28 -20.97
C GLU A 135 -18.34 -0.13 -19.52
N ALA A 136 -17.75 -0.88 -18.58
CA ALA A 136 -17.92 -0.65 -17.15
C ALA A 136 -17.42 0.75 -16.78
N PHE A 137 -16.17 1.11 -17.09
CA PHE A 137 -15.65 2.45 -16.82
C PHE A 137 -16.60 3.56 -17.29
N LEU A 138 -17.08 3.50 -18.54
CA LEU A 138 -17.97 4.50 -19.10
C LEU A 138 -19.34 4.57 -18.40
N LYS A 139 -19.92 3.41 -18.06
CA LYS A 139 -21.19 3.36 -17.32
C LYS A 139 -21.03 4.04 -15.96
N GLN A 140 -20.02 3.66 -15.19
CA GLN A 140 -19.77 4.21 -13.86
C GLN A 140 -19.36 5.69 -13.93
N TYR A 141 -18.58 6.11 -14.93
CA TYR A 141 -18.25 7.51 -15.16
C TYR A 141 -19.49 8.39 -15.38
N LYS A 142 -20.44 7.91 -16.21
CA LYS A 142 -21.75 8.58 -16.45
C LYS A 142 -22.62 8.63 -15.20
N LEU A 143 -22.45 7.69 -14.26
CA LEU A 143 -23.09 7.70 -12.94
C LEU A 143 -22.39 8.62 -11.92
N GLY A 144 -21.33 9.31 -12.33
CA GLY A 144 -20.63 10.30 -11.50
C GLY A 144 -19.43 9.75 -10.72
N TYR A 145 -19.01 8.50 -10.95
CA TYR A 145 -17.78 7.97 -10.35
C TYR A 145 -16.55 8.67 -10.91
N ARG A 146 -15.56 8.92 -10.03
CA ARG A 146 -14.26 9.54 -10.36
C ARG A 146 -13.07 8.78 -9.82
N TYR A 147 -13.31 7.77 -8.99
CA TYR A 147 -12.29 6.87 -8.48
C TYR A 147 -12.66 5.46 -8.92
N PHE A 148 -11.72 4.82 -9.60
CA PHE A 148 -11.88 3.48 -10.15
C PHE A 148 -10.70 2.65 -9.66
N GLU A 149 -10.98 1.50 -9.06
CA GLU A 149 -9.95 0.51 -8.83
C GLU A 149 -9.80 -0.36 -10.08
N VAL A 150 -8.55 -0.73 -10.36
CA VAL A 150 -8.17 -1.58 -11.48
C VAL A 150 -7.15 -2.61 -11.02
N ASP A 151 -7.40 -3.85 -11.45
CA ASP A 151 -6.50 -4.96 -11.16
C ASP A 151 -5.43 -5.06 -12.24
N LEU A 152 -4.15 -5.05 -11.89
CA LEU A 152 -3.05 -5.13 -12.84
C LEU A 152 -2.33 -6.47 -12.75
N GLN A 153 -2.12 -7.10 -13.92
CA GLN A 153 -1.35 -8.34 -14.05
C GLN A 153 -0.30 -8.23 -15.17
N LEU A 154 0.75 -9.06 -15.04
CA LEU A 154 1.75 -9.25 -16.10
C LEU A 154 1.41 -10.48 -16.94
N THR A 155 1.51 -10.31 -18.26
CA THR A 155 1.51 -11.40 -19.23
C THR A 155 2.88 -12.08 -19.28
N LYS A 156 2.99 -13.21 -19.99
CA LYS A 156 4.25 -13.95 -20.16
C LYS A 156 5.33 -13.12 -20.87
N ASP A 157 4.92 -12.28 -21.81
CA ASP A 157 5.74 -11.31 -22.54
C ASP A 157 5.98 -10.00 -21.78
N LYS A 158 5.57 -9.91 -20.51
CA LYS A 158 5.77 -8.76 -19.59
C LYS A 158 5.03 -7.47 -20.00
N GLU A 159 3.95 -7.62 -20.76
CA GLU A 159 2.97 -6.56 -20.91
C GLU A 159 2.05 -6.50 -19.71
N ILE A 160 1.44 -5.34 -19.50
CA ILE A 160 0.60 -5.05 -18.34
C ILE A 160 -0.84 -5.00 -18.83
N ILE A 161 -1.65 -5.89 -18.29
CA ILE A 161 -3.07 -6.04 -18.60
C ILE A 161 -3.93 -5.75 -17.37
N LEU A 162 -5.18 -5.33 -17.60
CA LEU A 162 -6.15 -5.12 -16.53
C LEU A 162 -6.99 -6.39 -16.35
N PHE A 163 -6.78 -7.11 -15.25
CA PHE A 163 -7.39 -8.42 -15.02
C PHE A 163 -7.38 -8.82 -13.53
N HIS A 164 -8.53 -9.19 -12.97
CA HIS A 164 -8.73 -9.44 -11.53
C HIS A 164 -8.07 -10.74 -11.01
N ASP A 165 -8.68 -11.89 -11.23
CA ASP A 165 -8.11 -13.22 -10.95
C ASP A 165 -8.94 -14.25 -11.71
N ILE A 166 -8.28 -15.33 -12.14
CA ILE A 166 -8.93 -16.48 -12.75
C ILE A 166 -9.58 -17.42 -11.71
N ASN A 167 -9.11 -17.38 -10.45
CA ASN A 167 -9.48 -18.35 -9.42
C ASN A 167 -10.68 -17.94 -8.55
N ASP A 168 -11.10 -16.67 -8.56
CA ASP A 168 -12.29 -16.19 -7.85
C ASP A 168 -13.52 -16.15 -8.77
N TYR A 169 -14.62 -16.71 -8.27
CA TYR A 169 -15.51 -17.63 -8.99
C TYR A 169 -16.71 -16.95 -9.69
N HIS A 170 -17.40 -17.72 -10.56
CA HIS A 170 -18.71 -17.51 -11.21
C HIS A 170 -18.77 -16.90 -12.62
N GLY A 171 -17.76 -16.15 -13.06
CA GLY A 171 -17.80 -15.47 -14.37
C GLY A 171 -16.93 -16.08 -15.46
N SER A 172 -15.85 -16.78 -15.12
CA SER A 172 -14.81 -17.23 -16.05
C SER A 172 -15.05 -18.65 -16.57
N LYS A 173 -15.97 -18.79 -17.53
CA LYS A 173 -15.99 -19.98 -18.41
C LYS A 173 -14.92 -19.93 -19.53
N TRP A 174 -14.05 -18.92 -19.51
CA TRP A 174 -13.50 -18.35 -20.74
C TRP A 174 -12.00 -18.55 -20.94
N LEU A 175 -11.26 -18.82 -19.87
CA LEU A 175 -9.84 -19.14 -19.91
C LEU A 175 -9.57 -20.23 -18.88
N GLU A 176 -8.97 -21.35 -19.29
CA GLU A 176 -8.47 -22.33 -18.33
C GLU A 176 -7.23 -21.76 -17.62
N HIS A 177 -6.98 -22.17 -16.37
CA HIS A 177 -5.85 -21.68 -15.56
C HIS A 177 -4.52 -21.74 -16.31
N ASP A 178 -4.34 -22.78 -17.13
CA ASP A 178 -3.13 -23.01 -17.92
C ASP A 178 -3.01 -22.06 -19.13
N GLU A 179 -4.12 -21.64 -19.74
CA GLU A 179 -4.12 -20.66 -20.85
C GLU A 179 -3.67 -19.28 -20.37
N VAL A 180 -4.00 -18.92 -19.12
CA VAL A 180 -3.61 -17.62 -18.53
C VAL A 180 -2.15 -17.59 -18.10
N MET A 181 -1.55 -18.74 -17.85
CA MET A 181 -0.11 -18.87 -17.60
C MET A 181 0.73 -18.75 -18.88
N GLU A 182 0.08 -18.86 -20.05
CA GLU A 182 0.69 -18.70 -21.37
C GLU A 182 0.22 -17.46 -22.16
N LEU A 183 -0.68 -16.65 -21.60
CA LEU A 183 -1.17 -15.40 -22.22
C LEU A 183 0.00 -14.47 -22.56
N ASN A 184 0.26 -14.33 -23.87
CA ASN A 184 0.93 -13.17 -24.43
C ASN A 184 -0.11 -12.05 -24.65
N ASN A 185 0.33 -10.80 -24.69
CA ASN A 185 -0.55 -9.65 -24.81
C ASN A 185 -1.46 -9.70 -26.06
N SER A 186 -0.91 -10.13 -27.20
CA SER A 186 -1.68 -10.22 -28.44
C SER A 186 -2.83 -11.23 -28.38
N TYR A 187 -2.67 -12.30 -27.59
CA TYR A 187 -3.76 -13.26 -27.37
C TYR A 187 -4.79 -12.65 -26.41
N PHE A 188 -4.33 -12.01 -25.34
CA PHE A 188 -5.20 -11.30 -24.39
C PHE A 188 -6.10 -10.26 -25.08
N GLU A 189 -5.55 -9.42 -25.95
CA GLU A 189 -6.31 -8.37 -26.66
C GLU A 189 -7.41 -8.91 -27.59
N SER A 190 -7.37 -10.19 -27.96
CA SER A 190 -8.43 -10.82 -28.75
C SER A 190 -9.68 -11.17 -27.94
N PHE A 191 -9.59 -11.16 -26.61
CA PHE A 191 -10.68 -11.56 -25.73
C PHE A 191 -11.71 -10.46 -25.49
N LYS A 192 -12.92 -10.92 -25.16
CA LYS A 192 -13.97 -10.09 -24.59
C LYS A 192 -14.60 -10.79 -23.40
N TYR A 193 -14.92 -10.04 -22.35
CA TYR A 193 -15.72 -10.54 -21.24
C TYR A 193 -17.16 -10.80 -21.72
N ASP A 194 -17.63 -12.04 -21.55
CA ASP A 194 -18.96 -12.50 -21.99
C ASP A 194 -19.24 -12.23 -23.49
N ASP A 195 -18.20 -12.33 -24.32
CA ASP A 195 -18.20 -11.99 -25.76
C ASP A 195 -18.65 -10.55 -26.09
N LYS A 196 -18.78 -9.68 -25.08
CA LYS A 196 -19.39 -8.35 -25.19
C LYS A 196 -18.44 -7.23 -24.83
N TYR A 197 -17.78 -7.34 -23.68
CA TYR A 197 -17.06 -6.22 -23.08
C TYR A 197 -15.56 -6.33 -23.33
N SER A 198 -14.94 -5.18 -23.57
CA SER A 198 -13.55 -5.10 -23.99
C SER A 198 -12.61 -5.41 -22.82
N VAL A 199 -11.53 -6.16 -23.05
CA VAL A 199 -10.40 -6.22 -22.12
C VAL A 199 -9.49 -5.01 -22.33
N LEU A 200 -8.74 -4.61 -21.30
CA LEU A 200 -7.90 -3.41 -21.37
C LEU A 200 -6.43 -3.71 -21.04
N SER A 201 -5.54 -3.00 -21.72
CA SER A 201 -4.11 -2.93 -21.42
C SER A 201 -3.79 -1.67 -20.60
N ILE A 202 -2.55 -1.57 -20.13
CA ILE A 202 -2.04 -0.35 -19.49
C ILE A 202 -2.03 0.87 -20.42
N LEU A 203 -1.89 0.64 -21.73
CA LEU A 203 -1.95 1.70 -22.74
C LEU A 203 -3.35 2.28 -22.83
N ASP A 204 -4.38 1.43 -22.79
CA ASP A 204 -5.77 1.86 -22.78
C ASP A 204 -6.08 2.66 -21.52
N LEU A 205 -5.66 2.17 -20.36
CA LEU A 205 -5.83 2.89 -19.09
C LEU A 205 -5.18 4.28 -19.13
N PHE A 206 -3.98 4.40 -19.72
CA PHE A 206 -3.31 5.69 -19.91
C PHE A 206 -4.05 6.62 -20.87
N ASN A 207 -4.61 6.09 -21.97
CA ASN A 207 -5.43 6.86 -22.89
C ASN A 207 -6.72 7.35 -22.23
N ILE A 208 -7.39 6.50 -21.45
CA ILE A 208 -8.54 6.88 -20.63
C ILE A 208 -8.14 7.99 -19.66
N ALA A 209 -7.01 7.86 -18.96
CA ALA A 209 -6.53 8.93 -18.10
C ALA A 209 -6.31 10.23 -18.89
N LYS A 210 -5.71 10.20 -20.08
CA LYS A 210 -5.53 11.41 -20.89
C LYS A 210 -6.85 12.07 -21.28
N GLU A 211 -7.84 11.29 -21.68
CA GLU A 211 -9.14 11.77 -22.13
C GLU A 211 -10.00 12.29 -20.96
N TYR A 212 -10.08 11.52 -19.88
CA TYR A 212 -10.91 11.82 -18.70
C TYR A 212 -10.03 12.45 -17.61
N THR A 213 -9.84 13.77 -17.68
CA THR A 213 -8.90 14.49 -16.80
C THR A 213 -9.33 14.55 -15.32
N ASP A 214 -10.60 14.25 -15.02
CA ASP A 214 -11.19 14.29 -13.69
C ASP A 214 -11.27 12.93 -12.97
N VAL A 215 -10.73 11.86 -13.57
CA VAL A 215 -10.72 10.51 -12.96
C VAL A 215 -9.37 10.13 -12.35
N TYR A 216 -9.42 9.23 -11.37
CA TYR A 216 -8.30 8.66 -10.64
C TYR A 216 -8.40 7.13 -10.63
N PHE A 217 -7.25 6.47 -10.77
CA PHE A 217 -7.16 5.02 -10.84
C PHE A 217 -6.38 4.46 -9.65
N ILE A 218 -7.03 3.64 -8.84
CA ILE A 218 -6.42 2.88 -7.75
C ILE A 218 -5.85 1.60 -8.34
N LEU A 219 -4.55 1.40 -8.20
CA LEU A 219 -3.84 0.27 -8.79
C LEU A 219 -3.74 -0.87 -7.77
N ASP A 220 -4.55 -1.92 -7.97
CA ASP A 220 -4.35 -3.20 -7.29
C ASP A 220 -3.44 -4.07 -8.15
N ILE A 221 -2.14 -4.02 -7.83
CA ILE A 221 -1.15 -4.81 -8.54
C ILE A 221 -1.21 -6.22 -7.97
N LYS A 222 -1.82 -7.13 -8.73
CA LYS A 222 -1.79 -8.56 -8.43
C LYS A 222 -0.39 -9.04 -8.75
N SER A 223 0.44 -9.12 -7.72
CA SER A 223 1.76 -9.73 -7.84
C SER A 223 1.58 -11.21 -8.17
N ARG A 224 1.52 -11.53 -9.46
CA ARG A 224 1.76 -12.90 -9.87
C ARG A 224 3.17 -13.24 -9.41
N GLU A 225 3.29 -14.36 -8.71
CA GLU A 225 4.54 -15.08 -8.49
C GLU A 225 5.10 -15.64 -9.82
N LEU A 226 4.92 -14.91 -10.92
CA LEU A 226 5.56 -15.14 -12.20
C LEU A 226 7.06 -15.11 -11.91
N GLN A 227 7.65 -16.32 -11.92
CA GLN A 227 9.07 -16.61 -11.73
C GLN A 227 9.55 -16.93 -10.31
N LEU A 228 8.78 -17.66 -9.50
CA LEU A 228 9.45 -18.64 -8.64
C LEU A 228 9.89 -19.81 -9.55
N SER A 229 11.20 -19.98 -9.74
CA SER A 229 11.77 -21.22 -10.27
C SER A 229 11.26 -22.41 -9.46
N ILE A 230 11.28 -23.62 -10.05
CA ILE A 230 10.83 -24.87 -9.39
C ILE A 230 11.44 -25.01 -7.99
N ARG A 231 12.71 -24.63 -7.84
CA ARG A 231 13.42 -24.62 -6.56
C ARG A 231 12.73 -23.73 -5.51
N GLU A 232 12.26 -22.56 -5.90
CA GLU A 232 11.69 -21.55 -5.01
C GLU A 232 10.25 -21.90 -4.64
N ARG A 233 9.49 -22.49 -5.58
CA ARG A 233 8.17 -23.10 -5.33
C ARG A 233 8.26 -24.24 -4.32
N ILE A 234 9.22 -25.16 -4.52
CA ILE A 234 9.47 -26.27 -3.59
C ILE A 234 9.87 -25.75 -2.21
N LEU A 235 10.74 -24.72 -2.14
CA LEU A 235 11.15 -24.14 -0.86
C LEU A 235 9.97 -23.48 -0.12
N LYS A 236 9.04 -22.83 -0.83
CA LYS A 236 7.81 -22.29 -0.25
C LYS A 236 6.88 -23.39 0.27
N GLU A 237 6.65 -24.45 -0.51
CA GLU A 237 5.82 -25.59 -0.09
C GLU A 237 6.40 -26.34 1.12
N VAL A 238 7.73 -26.55 1.12
CA VAL A 238 8.44 -27.16 2.25
C VAL A 238 8.34 -26.27 3.49
N TYR A 239 8.47 -24.94 3.35
CA TYR A 239 8.30 -24.01 4.47
C TYR A 239 6.87 -23.97 5.00
N ASN A 240 5.86 -23.95 4.13
CA ASN A 240 4.45 -23.97 4.53
C ASN A 240 4.11 -25.27 5.27
N SER A 241 4.66 -26.39 4.82
CA SER A 241 4.52 -27.70 5.48
C SER A 241 5.25 -27.74 6.83
N TYR A 242 6.43 -27.12 6.92
CA TYR A 242 7.23 -27.05 8.15
C TYR A 242 6.64 -26.09 9.20
N SER A 243 6.12 -24.93 8.79
CA SER A 243 5.50 -23.94 9.67
C SER A 243 4.18 -24.45 10.27
N LYS A 244 3.37 -25.15 9.46
CA LYS A 244 2.15 -25.85 9.93
C LYS A 244 2.46 -26.93 10.98
N SER A 245 3.55 -27.67 10.82
CA SER A 245 3.93 -28.76 11.73
C SER A 245 4.67 -28.29 12.99
N SER A 246 5.43 -27.20 12.93
CA SER A 246 6.26 -26.73 14.04
C SER A 246 5.62 -25.67 14.95
N ARG A 247 4.49 -25.06 14.55
CA ARG A 247 3.90 -23.85 15.20
C ARG A 247 4.90 -22.71 15.43
N ALA A 248 6.03 -22.72 14.73
CA ALA A 248 7.08 -21.73 14.84
C ALA A 248 7.16 -20.95 13.53
N TYR A 249 6.51 -19.79 13.49
CA TYR A 249 6.73 -18.81 12.43
C TYR A 249 8.10 -18.16 12.66
N ASP A 250 9.09 -18.49 11.83
CA ASP A 250 10.33 -17.70 11.75
C ASP A 250 10.23 -16.72 10.58
N ASP A 251 9.78 -15.50 10.89
CA ASP A 251 9.70 -14.37 9.96
C ASP A 251 11.05 -14.07 9.29
N ASN A 252 12.18 -14.47 9.90
CA ASN A 252 13.49 -14.22 9.32
C ASN A 252 13.78 -15.12 8.12
N PHE A 253 13.32 -16.38 8.14
CA PHE A 253 13.52 -17.29 7.03
C PHE A 253 12.60 -16.97 5.85
N LEU A 254 11.33 -16.63 6.11
CA LEU A 254 10.44 -16.12 5.07
C LEU A 254 10.96 -14.79 4.49
N SER A 255 11.43 -13.87 5.33
CA SER A 255 12.05 -12.63 4.84
C SER A 255 13.36 -12.88 4.08
N PHE A 256 14.12 -13.92 4.43
CA PHE A 256 15.35 -14.32 3.75
C PHE A 256 15.06 -14.97 2.40
N LEU A 257 14.03 -15.82 2.34
CA LEU A 257 13.49 -16.41 1.11
C LEU A 257 12.94 -15.31 0.20
N LEU A 258 12.05 -14.44 0.67
CA LEU A 258 11.50 -13.31 -0.09
C LEU A 258 12.53 -12.25 -0.50
N LYS A 259 13.67 -12.14 0.21
CA LYS A 259 14.79 -11.27 -0.22
C LYS A 259 15.62 -11.87 -1.35
N ARG A 260 15.64 -13.20 -1.46
CA ARG A 260 16.58 -13.94 -2.30
C ARG A 260 15.88 -14.53 -3.53
N PHE A 261 14.63 -14.91 -3.36
CA PHE A 261 13.64 -15.01 -4.40
C PHE A 261 13.30 -13.58 -4.75
N SER A 262 13.93 -13.04 -5.78
CA SER A 262 13.30 -11.97 -6.53
C SER A 262 11.99 -12.55 -7.06
N ALA A 263 10.94 -12.60 -6.24
CA ALA A 263 9.63 -12.26 -6.76
C ALA A 263 9.92 -10.99 -7.54
N TYR A 264 9.92 -11.12 -8.86
CA TYR A 264 10.05 -10.02 -9.78
C TYR A 264 9.20 -8.92 -9.14
N LYS A 265 9.78 -7.80 -8.73
CA LYS A 265 9.04 -6.76 -8.00
C LYS A 265 8.04 -6.20 -9.01
N SER A 266 6.95 -6.92 -9.26
CA SER A 266 5.98 -6.64 -10.31
C SER A 266 5.44 -5.26 -10.10
N ASP A 267 5.19 -4.89 -8.84
CA ASP A 267 4.85 -3.55 -8.40
C ASP A 267 5.89 -2.53 -8.88
N TYR A 268 7.17 -2.76 -8.61
CA TYR A 268 8.25 -1.87 -9.07
C TYR A 268 8.30 -1.79 -10.59
N PHE A 269 8.26 -2.92 -11.30
CA PHE A 269 8.30 -2.96 -12.76
C PHE A 269 7.11 -2.21 -13.39
N ILE A 270 5.89 -2.51 -12.94
CA ILE A 270 4.65 -1.88 -13.40
C ILE A 270 4.66 -0.38 -13.14
N LEU A 271 5.04 0.03 -11.92
CA LEU A 271 5.08 1.44 -11.56
C LEU A 271 6.18 2.20 -12.34
N ASN A 272 7.35 1.60 -12.59
CA ASN A 272 8.36 2.25 -13.43
C ASN A 272 7.88 2.40 -14.88
N LYS A 273 7.26 1.36 -15.46
CA LYS A 273 6.68 1.46 -16.81
C LYS A 273 5.60 2.55 -16.89
N LEU A 274 4.75 2.66 -15.88
CA LEU A 274 3.77 3.76 -15.77
C LEU A 274 4.42 5.14 -15.70
N VAL A 275 5.47 5.30 -14.90
CA VAL A 275 6.22 6.57 -14.78
C VAL A 275 6.90 6.93 -16.10
N ASP A 276 7.51 5.95 -16.77
CA ASP A 276 8.16 6.16 -18.06
C ASP A 276 7.16 6.58 -19.14
N MET A 277 6.00 5.91 -19.20
CA MET A 277 4.92 6.24 -20.15
C MET A 277 4.30 7.62 -19.91
N THR A 278 4.40 8.14 -18.69
CA THR A 278 3.84 9.45 -18.28
C THR A 278 4.91 10.54 -18.19
N SER A 279 6.15 10.25 -18.56
CA SER A 279 7.28 11.18 -18.45
C SER A 279 7.05 12.52 -19.16
N ASP A 280 6.37 12.50 -20.31
CA ASP A 280 6.00 13.70 -21.08
C ASP A 280 4.79 14.46 -20.51
N ASN A 281 4.04 13.88 -19.57
CA ASN A 281 2.88 14.51 -18.95
C ASN A 281 2.75 14.13 -17.46
N SER A 282 3.50 14.86 -16.64
CA SER A 282 3.55 14.66 -15.19
C SER A 282 2.23 14.87 -14.44
N GLU A 283 1.19 15.42 -15.08
CA GLU A 283 -0.14 15.53 -14.46
C GLU A 283 -0.93 14.23 -14.53
N VAL A 284 -0.67 13.40 -15.55
CA VAL A 284 -1.35 12.11 -15.72
C VAL A 284 -0.89 11.12 -14.64
N ILE A 285 0.41 11.05 -14.35
CA ILE A 285 0.94 10.12 -13.33
C ILE A 285 0.33 10.35 -11.94
N ASN A 286 0.00 11.61 -11.62
CA ASN A 286 -0.59 12.02 -10.35
C ASN A 286 -2.03 11.51 -10.14
N ARG A 287 -2.63 10.91 -11.17
CA ARG A 287 -3.98 10.33 -11.12
C ARG A 287 -3.98 8.84 -10.89
N PHE A 288 -2.81 8.20 -10.93
CA PHE A 288 -2.64 6.83 -10.49
C PHE A 288 -2.32 6.78 -8.99
N ILE A 289 -3.00 5.87 -8.29
CA ILE A 289 -2.99 5.75 -6.83
C ILE A 289 -2.52 4.33 -6.51
N PRO A 290 -1.23 4.11 -6.22
CA PRO A 290 -0.76 2.78 -5.87
C PRO A 290 -1.37 2.33 -4.53
N GLN A 291 -1.75 1.06 -4.46
CA GLN A 291 -2.00 0.41 -3.18
C GLN A 291 -0.70 0.04 -2.48
N VAL A 292 -0.61 0.36 -1.19
CA VAL A 292 0.65 0.34 -0.45
C VAL A 292 0.51 -0.40 0.87
N ASN A 293 1.57 -1.08 1.29
CA ASN A 293 1.66 -1.66 2.62
C ASN A 293 3.12 -1.67 3.08
N LYS A 294 3.37 -2.28 4.24
CA LYS A 294 4.71 -2.37 4.85
C LYS A 294 5.77 -3.05 3.96
N LEU A 295 5.36 -3.88 2.99
CA LEU A 295 6.28 -4.65 2.15
C LEU A 295 6.75 -3.89 0.90
N ASN A 296 5.88 -3.04 0.32
CA ASN A 296 6.17 -2.38 -0.96
C ASN A 296 6.41 -0.86 -0.86
N ILE A 297 6.16 -0.23 0.29
CA ILE A 297 6.20 1.22 0.44
C ILE A 297 7.54 1.87 0.03
N ASP A 298 8.67 1.23 0.38
CA ASP A 298 10.00 1.72 0.01
C ASP A 298 10.12 1.80 -1.51
N SER A 299 9.69 0.75 -2.22
CA SER A 299 9.79 0.66 -3.67
C SER A 299 8.88 1.68 -4.37
N ILE A 300 7.75 2.03 -3.76
CA ILE A 300 6.84 3.06 -4.28
C ILE A 300 7.50 4.43 -4.19
N TYR A 301 8.02 4.80 -3.02
CA TYR A 301 8.72 6.08 -2.84
C TYR A 301 10.01 6.20 -3.65
N GLU A 302 10.70 5.08 -3.92
CA GLU A 302 11.87 5.04 -4.79
C GLU A 302 11.49 5.19 -6.28
N THR A 303 10.30 4.74 -6.68
CA THR A 303 9.82 4.84 -8.07
C THR A 303 9.28 6.23 -8.39
N TYR A 304 8.25 6.66 -7.65
CA TYR A 304 7.65 7.98 -7.82
C TYR A 304 6.91 8.38 -6.57
N ASP A 305 6.97 9.67 -6.23
CA ASP A 305 6.23 10.18 -5.10
C ASP A 305 4.78 10.51 -5.46
N PHE A 306 3.96 9.48 -5.59
CA PHE A 306 2.55 9.63 -5.93
C PHE A 306 1.83 10.52 -4.91
N PRO A 307 1.08 11.56 -5.32
CA PRO A 307 0.41 12.44 -4.37
C PRO A 307 -0.63 11.68 -3.56
N LEU A 308 -1.34 10.74 -4.17
CA LEU A 308 -2.32 9.89 -3.51
C LEU A 308 -1.81 8.45 -3.43
N LYS A 309 -2.08 7.80 -2.30
CA LYS A 309 -1.73 6.41 -2.02
C LYS A 309 -2.88 5.81 -1.19
N LEU A 310 -3.11 4.51 -1.33
CA LEU A 310 -4.12 3.79 -0.55
C LEU A 310 -3.44 2.70 0.25
N TRP A 311 -3.45 2.80 1.58
CA TRP A 311 -2.94 1.72 2.42
C TRP A 311 -3.83 0.49 2.28
N ARG A 312 -3.26 -0.71 2.19
CA ARG A 312 -4.00 -1.97 2.24
C ARG A 312 -3.48 -2.87 3.34
N ASP A 313 -4.32 -3.82 3.74
CA ASP A 313 -4.00 -4.79 4.79
C ASP A 313 -2.65 -5.48 4.53
N SER A 314 -1.86 -5.59 5.61
CA SER A 314 -0.67 -6.42 5.66
C SER A 314 -0.92 -7.69 6.49
N HIS A 315 0.14 -8.42 6.84
CA HIS A 315 0.05 -9.51 7.82
C HIS A 315 0.00 -9.01 9.29
N ALA A 316 0.03 -7.69 9.51
CA ALA A 316 -0.06 -7.08 10.84
C ALA A 316 -1.51 -7.00 11.34
N THR A 317 -1.68 -6.58 12.59
CA THR A 317 -3.02 -6.25 13.10
C THR A 317 -3.53 -4.95 12.47
N LEU A 318 -4.85 -4.79 12.38
CA LEU A 318 -5.46 -3.59 11.80
C LEU A 318 -5.08 -2.30 12.55
N ASP A 319 -4.98 -2.37 13.88
CA ASP A 319 -4.51 -1.26 14.71
C ASP A 319 -3.07 -0.86 14.37
N GLU A 320 -2.20 -1.83 14.08
CA GLU A 320 -0.84 -1.58 13.65
C GLU A 320 -0.81 -0.99 12.23
N ASP A 321 -1.57 -1.54 11.30
CA ASP A 321 -1.61 -1.03 9.92
C ASP A 321 -2.16 0.40 9.85
N ILE A 322 -3.19 0.76 10.62
CA ILE A 322 -3.68 2.15 10.73
C ILE A 322 -2.55 3.07 11.19
N LYS A 323 -1.81 2.65 12.23
CA LYS A 323 -0.66 3.42 12.74
C LYS A 323 0.45 3.53 11.70
N TYR A 324 0.81 2.43 11.03
CA TYR A 324 1.84 2.43 9.99
C TYR A 324 1.45 3.30 8.79
N SER A 325 0.18 3.29 8.38
CA SER A 325 -0.32 4.16 7.31
C SER A 325 -0.13 5.63 7.66
N CYS A 326 -0.56 6.04 8.85
CA CYS A 326 -0.42 7.40 9.34
C CYS A 326 1.05 7.83 9.47
N LEU A 327 1.91 6.94 10.00
CA LEU A 327 3.35 7.20 10.12
C LEU A 327 4.03 7.42 8.76
N ASN A 328 3.50 6.77 7.73
CA ASN A 328 4.01 6.92 6.37
C ASN A 328 3.28 8.02 5.57
N GLY A 329 2.48 8.84 6.26
CA GLY A 329 1.79 9.98 5.68
C GLY A 329 0.63 9.61 4.76
N ILE A 330 -0.02 8.47 5.03
CA ILE A 330 -1.11 7.93 4.23
C ILE A 330 -2.37 7.91 5.09
N SER A 331 -3.39 8.65 4.65
CA SER A 331 -4.66 8.88 5.36
C SER A 331 -5.84 8.10 4.75
N ASN A 332 -5.60 7.34 3.68
CA ASN A 332 -6.59 6.49 3.03
C ASN A 332 -6.20 5.03 3.25
N TYR A 333 -7.13 4.22 3.76
CA TYR A 333 -6.89 2.80 4.06
C TYR A 333 -8.02 1.94 3.49
N SER A 334 -7.73 0.99 2.60
CA SER A 334 -8.67 -0.04 2.14
C SER A 334 -8.66 -1.27 3.05
N VAL A 335 -9.81 -1.64 3.59
CA VAL A 335 -9.96 -2.73 4.57
C VAL A 335 -11.16 -3.62 4.23
N ASN A 336 -11.01 -4.92 4.41
CA ASN A 336 -12.12 -5.85 4.22
C ASN A 336 -13.19 -5.61 5.31
N ALA A 337 -14.46 -5.62 4.91
CA ALA A 337 -15.61 -5.43 5.80
C ALA A 337 -15.59 -6.33 7.04
N GLU A 338 -15.13 -7.57 6.92
CA GLU A 338 -15.06 -8.57 8.01
C GLU A 338 -14.10 -8.17 9.14
N LYS A 339 -13.12 -7.31 8.87
CA LYS A 339 -12.12 -6.88 9.85
C LYS A 339 -12.56 -5.64 10.63
N ILE A 340 -13.69 -5.04 10.29
CA ILE A 340 -14.13 -3.76 10.86
C ILE A 340 -14.84 -4.00 12.19
N SER A 341 -14.48 -3.16 13.17
CA SER A 341 -15.14 -3.09 14.48
C SER A 341 -15.33 -1.62 14.89
N GLU A 342 -16.19 -1.36 15.88
CA GLU A 342 -16.36 -0.01 16.45
C GLU A 342 -15.03 0.57 16.97
N ARG A 343 -14.20 -0.28 17.60
CA ARG A 343 -12.85 0.09 18.06
C ARG A 343 -11.98 0.57 16.90
N THR A 344 -11.98 -0.18 15.79
CA THR A 344 -11.20 0.16 14.61
C THR A 344 -11.66 1.50 14.01
N LEU A 345 -12.97 1.72 13.90
CA LEU A 345 -13.52 2.97 13.38
C LEU A 345 -13.12 4.17 14.26
N ALA A 346 -13.21 4.02 15.58
CA ALA A 346 -12.77 5.04 16.54
C ALA A 346 -11.26 5.32 16.41
N LEU A 347 -10.45 4.27 16.26
CA LEU A 347 -9.00 4.39 16.08
C LEU A 347 -8.66 5.14 14.78
N ALA A 348 -9.21 4.71 13.65
CA ALA A 348 -8.99 5.36 12.36
C ALA A 348 -9.38 6.84 12.41
N LYS A 349 -10.53 7.16 13.03
CA LYS A 349 -10.97 8.54 13.28
C LYS A 349 -9.98 9.34 14.13
N SER A 350 -9.43 8.76 15.20
CA SER A 350 -8.44 9.45 16.05
C SER A 350 -7.14 9.77 15.33
N PHE A 351 -6.78 8.98 14.31
CA PHE A 351 -5.60 9.21 13.46
C PHE A 351 -5.90 9.98 12.17
N GLY A 352 -7.15 10.41 11.95
CA GLY A 352 -7.54 11.09 10.71
C GLY A 352 -7.44 10.20 9.46
N VAL A 353 -7.49 8.88 9.64
CA VAL A 353 -7.45 7.89 8.56
C VAL A 353 -8.88 7.58 8.13
N LYS A 354 -9.19 7.76 6.85
CA LYS A 354 -10.44 7.34 6.22
C LYS A 354 -10.34 5.91 5.75
N LEU A 355 -11.32 5.10 6.12
CA LEU A 355 -11.41 3.70 5.73
C LEU A 355 -12.22 3.56 4.44
N TYR A 356 -11.76 2.74 3.50
CA TYR A 356 -12.46 2.33 2.28
C TYR A 356 -12.77 0.85 2.38
N ILE A 357 -14.04 0.53 2.49
CA ILE A 357 -14.48 -0.82 2.81
C ILE A 357 -14.73 -1.58 1.51
N TYR A 358 -14.16 -2.78 1.38
CA TYR A 358 -14.43 -3.70 0.28
C TYR A 358 -15.00 -5.03 0.81
N ASN A 359 -15.58 -5.84 -0.07
CA ASN A 359 -16.28 -7.09 0.27
C ASN A 359 -17.37 -6.92 1.35
N HIS A 360 -18.03 -5.76 1.36
CA HIS A 360 -19.21 -5.57 2.18
C HIS A 360 -20.41 -6.30 1.58
N ASN A 361 -21.14 -7.04 2.40
CA ASN A 361 -22.51 -7.39 2.04
C ASN A 361 -23.36 -6.13 2.04
N ASN A 362 -24.51 -6.15 1.36
CA ASN A 362 -25.55 -5.11 1.44
C ASN A 362 -26.02 -4.81 2.88
N ASN A 363 -25.49 -5.47 3.91
CA ASN A 363 -25.73 -5.17 5.33
C ASN A 363 -24.92 -3.95 5.83
N PHE A 364 -23.89 -3.50 5.12
CA PHE A 364 -23.37 -2.12 5.25
C PHE A 364 -24.21 -1.17 4.39
N THR A 365 -25.51 -1.45 4.25
CA THR A 365 -26.45 -0.61 3.53
C THR A 365 -26.38 0.79 4.11
N HIS A 366 -26.54 1.73 3.20
CA HIS A 366 -26.45 3.19 3.27
C HIS A 366 -27.11 3.92 4.46
N ASP A 367 -27.62 3.21 5.48
CA ASP A 367 -28.16 3.71 6.73
C ASP A 367 -27.12 3.69 7.87
N SER A 368 -26.17 4.61 7.79
CA SER A 368 -25.75 5.37 8.96
C SER A 368 -25.01 6.61 8.49
N HIS A 369 -25.80 7.67 8.29
CA HIS A 369 -25.42 9.08 8.34
C HIS A 369 -23.95 9.42 8.09
N ASN A 370 -23.63 9.98 6.92
CA ASN A 370 -22.55 10.96 6.74
C ASN A 370 -21.29 10.72 7.59
N ASN A 371 -20.82 9.46 7.67
CA ASN A 371 -19.62 9.19 8.42
C ASN A 371 -18.49 9.58 7.47
N ILE A 372 -18.11 10.87 7.53
CA ILE A 372 -17.15 11.55 6.62
C ILE A 372 -15.85 10.75 6.47
N ASN A 373 -15.56 9.87 7.44
CA ASN A 373 -14.37 9.07 7.55
C ASN A 373 -14.49 7.62 7.03
N VAL A 374 -15.55 7.28 6.27
CA VAL A 374 -15.71 5.99 5.59
C VAL A 374 -16.09 6.19 4.11
N GLY A 375 -15.50 5.38 3.24
CA GLY A 375 -15.88 5.20 1.83
C GLY A 375 -15.97 3.72 1.48
N TYR A 376 -16.36 3.41 0.25
CA TYR A 376 -16.70 2.05 -0.16
C TYR A 376 -16.18 1.74 -1.56
N PHE A 377 -15.69 0.52 -1.74
CA PHE A 377 -15.57 -0.12 -3.04
C PHE A 377 -16.96 -0.65 -3.42
N VAL A 378 -17.46 -0.17 -4.55
CA VAL A 378 -18.79 -0.51 -5.06
C VAL A 378 -18.58 -1.29 -6.34
N ASP A 379 -19.07 -2.53 -6.31
CA ASP A 379 -19.20 -3.36 -7.50
C ASP A 379 -20.22 -2.73 -8.45
#